data_AF-A0AAF0J9Z8-F1
#
_entry.id   AF-A0AAF0J9Z8-F1
#
_cell.length_a   1.000
_cell.length_b   1.000
_cell.length_c   1.000
_cell.angle_alpha   90.00
_cell.angle_beta   90.00
_cell.angle_gamma   90.00
#
_symmetry.space_group_name_H-M   'P 1'
#
loop_
_entity.id
_entity.type
_entity.pdbx_description
1 polymer ?
#
loop_
_entity_poly.entity_id
_entity_poly.type
_entity_poly.pdbx_seq_one_letter_code
_entity_poly.pdbx_strand_id
1 'polypeptide(L)'
;MQDDAAREEQHRLDEAILATQRKLAALPSLPDASEHAVLDQQLHASIAQHRELLVALRNDLEMEQRKVQDEQLLLRELRAVADALVARTSTTPPPTVSEKQLMSALVAITNRAFPDNDQCIQLRFLLETMLNALWEQPAHPYVPTQNYDPDVVRYVKEAGIVDPHPDDAECLRLIAFHEALPDAHAVRPAVYR
;
A
#
# COMPACT_ATOMS: atom_id res chain seq x y z
N MET A 1 -45.10 90.03 36.12
CA MET A 1 -44.84 89.51 34.76
C MET A 1 -43.38 89.20 34.49
N GLN A 2 -42.39 89.94 35.03
CA GLN A 2 -40.96 89.57 34.88
C GLN A 2 -40.51 88.43 35.81
N ASP A 3 -41.09 88.30 37.01
CA ASP A 3 -40.72 87.24 37.97
C ASP A 3 -41.20 85.84 37.58
N ASP A 4 -42.30 85.73 36.83
CA ASP A 4 -42.83 84.43 36.38
C ASP A 4 -41.99 83.87 35.22
N ALA A 5 -41.53 84.72 34.31
CA ALA A 5 -40.62 84.33 33.23
C ALA A 5 -39.27 83.83 33.76
N ALA A 6 -38.75 84.47 34.82
CA ALA A 6 -37.50 84.04 35.45
C ALA A 6 -37.63 82.69 36.17
N ARG A 7 -38.79 82.40 36.77
CA ARG A 7 -39.07 81.10 37.42
C ARG A 7 -39.29 79.99 36.41
N GLU A 8 -39.96 80.27 35.29
CA GLU A 8 -40.11 79.30 34.19
C GLU A 8 -38.75 78.98 33.55
N GLU A 9 -37.89 79.98 33.39
CA GLU A 9 -36.53 79.78 32.87
C GLU A 9 -35.67 78.96 33.84
N GLN A 10 -35.77 79.20 35.16
CA GLN A 10 -35.12 78.36 36.18
C GLN A 10 -35.61 76.92 36.14
N HIS A 11 -36.91 76.69 36.08
CA HIS A 11 -37.47 75.33 35.97
C HIS A 11 -36.99 74.61 34.70
N ARG A 12 -36.91 75.33 33.58
CA ARG A 12 -36.39 74.77 32.32
C ARG A 12 -34.91 74.40 32.42
N LEU A 13 -34.10 75.22 33.08
CA LEU A 13 -32.69 74.94 33.32
C LEU A 13 -32.52 73.74 34.26
N ASP A 14 -33.30 73.65 35.32
CA ASP A 14 -33.26 72.51 36.25
C ASP A 14 -33.69 71.21 35.57
N GLU A 15 -34.73 71.24 34.73
CA GLU A 15 -35.11 70.08 33.92
C GLU A 15 -34.01 69.69 32.91
N ALA A 16 -33.35 70.66 32.29
CA ALA A 16 -32.24 70.39 31.38
C ALA A 16 -31.03 69.80 32.12
N ILE A 17 -30.75 70.27 33.33
CA ILE A 17 -29.69 69.75 34.21
C ILE A 17 -30.03 68.31 34.63
N LEU A 18 -31.26 68.04 35.06
CA LEU A 18 -31.68 66.70 35.42
C LEU A 18 -31.67 65.74 34.22
N ALA A 19 -32.08 66.21 33.04
CA ALA A 19 -32.04 65.42 31.82
C ALA A 19 -30.61 65.11 31.38
N THR A 20 -29.67 66.05 31.53
CA THR A 20 -28.25 65.82 31.24
C THR A 20 -27.59 64.91 32.28
N GLN A 21 -27.91 65.06 33.57
CA GLN A 21 -27.45 64.14 34.62
C GLN A 21 -27.96 62.71 34.41
N ARG A 22 -29.24 62.53 34.03
CA ARG A 22 -29.77 61.21 33.68
C ARG A 22 -29.08 60.61 32.46
N LYS A 23 -28.78 61.42 31.44
CA LYS A 23 -28.03 60.97 30.26
C LYS A 23 -26.60 60.57 30.62
N LEU A 24 -25.94 61.31 31.51
CA LEU A 24 -24.60 60.97 31.99
C LEU A 24 -24.59 59.71 32.86
N ALA A 25 -25.60 59.53 33.72
CA ALA A 25 -25.75 58.33 34.55
C ALA A 25 -26.16 57.07 33.76
N ALA A 26 -26.76 57.25 32.57
CA ALA A 26 -27.12 56.16 31.66
C ALA A 26 -26.00 55.77 30.69
N LEU A 27 -24.87 56.50 30.69
CA LEU A 27 -23.68 56.04 29.98
C LEU A 27 -23.15 54.79 30.67
N PRO A 28 -22.82 53.72 29.93
CA PRO A 28 -22.16 52.57 30.53
C PRO A 28 -20.90 53.05 31.24
N SER A 29 -20.74 52.64 32.49
CA SER A 29 -19.52 52.94 33.26
C SER A 29 -18.32 52.51 32.45
N LEU A 30 -17.31 53.38 32.36
CA LEU A 30 -16.02 53.01 31.78
C LEU A 30 -15.57 51.70 32.46
N PRO A 31 -15.12 50.70 31.69
CA PRO A 31 -14.63 49.45 32.26
C PRO A 31 -13.60 49.76 33.34
N ASP A 32 -13.83 49.23 34.54
CA ASP A 32 -12.97 49.48 35.69
C ASP A 32 -11.54 49.01 35.36
N ALA A 33 -10.53 49.66 35.94
CA ALA A 33 -9.13 49.31 35.71
C ALA A 33 -8.83 47.80 35.98
N SER A 34 -9.64 47.15 36.82
CA SER A 34 -9.60 45.71 37.05
C SER A 34 -10.05 44.86 35.87
N GLU A 35 -11.07 45.28 35.11
CA GLU A 35 -11.55 44.55 33.93
C GLU A 35 -10.54 44.61 32.80
N HIS A 36 -9.91 45.78 32.61
CA HIS A 36 -8.78 45.93 31.69
C HIS A 36 -7.59 45.03 32.06
N ALA A 37 -7.24 44.95 33.35
CA ALA A 37 -6.16 44.08 33.79
C ALA A 37 -6.44 42.58 33.54
N VAL A 38 -7.70 42.15 33.69
CA VAL A 38 -8.12 40.76 33.40
C VAL A 38 -8.06 40.48 31.90
N LEU A 39 -8.55 41.40 31.06
CA LEU A 39 -8.46 41.29 29.60
C LEU A 39 -7.01 41.25 29.11
N ASP A 40 -6.14 42.09 29.65
CA ASP A 40 -4.71 42.09 29.33
C ASP A 40 -4.05 40.78 29.74
N GLN A 41 -4.38 40.25 30.93
CA GLN A 41 -3.85 38.96 31.38
C GLN A 41 -4.31 37.81 30.49
N GLN A 42 -5.59 37.79 30.07
CA GLN A 42 -6.13 36.79 29.15
C GLN A 42 -5.49 36.89 27.76
N LEU A 43 -5.28 38.11 27.25
CA LEU A 43 -4.60 38.34 25.99
C LEU A 43 -3.16 37.83 26.03
N HIS A 44 -2.41 38.13 27.10
CA HIS A 44 -1.05 37.65 27.28
C HIS A 44 -0.98 36.13 27.40
N ALA A 45 -1.90 35.51 28.13
CA ALA A 45 -1.99 34.06 28.23
C ALA A 45 -2.30 33.42 26.88
N SER A 46 -3.24 33.99 26.12
CA SER A 46 -3.58 33.54 24.76
C SER A 46 -2.39 33.69 23.82
N ILE A 47 -1.70 34.82 23.83
CA ILE A 47 -0.50 35.04 23.00
C ILE A 47 0.60 34.04 23.36
N ALA A 48 0.81 33.76 24.64
CA ALA A 48 1.79 32.76 25.08
C ALA A 48 1.43 31.36 24.55
N GLN A 49 0.17 30.94 24.68
CA GLN A 49 -0.31 29.66 24.17
C GLN A 49 -0.17 29.54 22.65
N HIS A 50 -0.50 30.59 21.89
CA HIS A 50 -0.33 30.59 20.44
C HIS A 50 1.14 30.54 20.03
N ARG A 51 2.04 31.18 20.79
CA ARG A 51 3.49 31.10 20.55
C ARG A 51 4.01 29.69 20.78
N GLU A 52 3.57 29.01 21.83
CA GLU A 52 3.92 27.61 22.08
C GLU A 52 3.43 26.69 20.96
N LEU A 53 2.19 26.86 20.52
CA LEU A 53 1.62 26.10 19.41
C LEU A 53 2.39 26.34 18.09
N LEU A 54 2.78 27.58 17.80
CA LEU A 54 3.58 27.91 16.63
C LEU A 54 4.97 27.26 16.67
N VAL A 55 5.58 27.17 17.86
CA VAL A 55 6.86 26.45 18.03
C VAL A 55 6.66 24.95 17.80
N ALA A 56 5.60 24.35 18.35
CA ALA A 56 5.29 22.93 18.14
C ALA A 56 5.07 22.61 16.65
N LEU A 57 4.22 23.38 15.97
CA LEU A 57 3.95 23.21 14.54
C LEU A 57 5.19 23.41 13.68
N ARG A 58 6.08 24.33 14.06
CA ARG A 58 7.34 24.54 13.35
C ARG A 58 8.27 23.34 13.51
N ASN A 59 8.35 22.76 14.71
CA ASN A 59 9.14 21.56 14.95
C ASN A 59 8.58 20.36 14.16
N ASP A 60 7.26 20.20 14.13
CA ASP A 60 6.61 19.14 13.34
C ASP A 60 6.89 19.31 11.84
N LEU A 61 6.79 20.55 11.33
CA LEU A 61 7.12 20.85 9.94
C LEU A 61 8.59 20.52 9.63
N GLU A 62 9.53 20.87 10.51
CA GLU A 62 10.94 20.54 10.34
C GLU A 62 11.17 19.02 10.36
N MET A 63 10.46 18.27 11.20
CA MET A 63 10.54 16.80 11.20
C MET A 63 9.99 16.19 9.92
N GLU A 64 8.82 16.64 9.45
CA GLU A 64 8.23 16.14 8.21
C GLU A 64 9.10 16.50 6.99
N GLN A 65 9.71 17.69 6.97
CA GLN A 65 10.67 18.06 5.92
C GLN A 65 11.89 17.11 5.88
N ARG A 66 12.40 16.70 7.06
CA ARG A 66 13.48 15.71 7.13
C ARG A 66 13.04 14.34 6.63
N LYS A 67 11.86 13.87 7.04
CA LYS A 67 11.29 12.59 6.55
C LYS A 67 11.17 12.58 5.04
N VAL A 68 10.64 13.65 4.44
CA VAL A 68 10.51 13.76 2.98
C VAL A 68 11.88 13.74 2.31
N GLN A 69 12.91 14.36 2.90
CA GLN A 69 14.28 14.30 2.36
C GLN A 69 14.83 12.87 2.42
N ASP A 70 14.64 12.16 3.53
CA ASP A 70 15.10 10.77 3.69
C ASP A 70 14.38 9.83 2.70
N GLU A 71 13.07 9.98 2.53
CA GLU A 71 12.29 9.23 1.54
C GLU A 71 12.74 9.52 0.10
N GLN A 72 13.08 10.77 -0.22
CA GLN A 72 13.62 11.13 -1.53
C GLN A 72 14.99 10.48 -1.79
N LEU A 73 15.84 10.37 -0.76
CA LEU A 73 17.13 9.66 -0.87
C LEU A 73 16.89 8.16 -1.10
N LEU A 74 15.99 7.54 -0.34
CA LEU A 74 15.65 6.13 -0.51
C LEU A 74 15.09 5.85 -1.92
N LEU A 75 14.21 6.72 -2.44
CA LEU A 75 13.68 6.58 -3.80
C LEU A 75 14.78 6.67 -4.86
N ARG A 76 15.80 7.51 -4.66
CA ARG A 76 16.96 7.58 -5.58
C ARG A 76 17.78 6.30 -5.54
N GLU A 77 18.03 5.76 -4.36
CA GLU A 77 18.76 4.49 -4.21
C GLU A 77 18.01 3.32 -4.85
N LEU A 78 16.70 3.20 -4.59
CA LEU A 78 15.85 2.18 -5.20
C LEU A 78 15.82 2.30 -6.73
N ARG A 79 15.78 3.52 -7.25
CA ARG A 79 15.85 3.76 -8.70
C ARG A 79 17.21 3.33 -9.27
N ALA A 80 18.31 3.63 -8.59
CA ALA A 80 19.64 3.19 -9.01
C ALA A 80 19.75 1.65 -9.01
N VAL A 81 19.18 0.97 -8.02
CA VAL A 81 19.12 -0.49 -7.97
C VAL A 81 18.26 -1.05 -9.10
N ALA A 82 17.10 -0.46 -9.38
CA ALA A 82 16.24 -0.87 -10.49
C ALA A 82 16.96 -0.71 -11.84
N ASP A 83 17.62 0.43 -12.07
CA ASP A 83 18.41 0.67 -13.28
C ASP A 83 19.57 -0.33 -13.40
N ALA A 84 20.24 -0.67 -12.29
CA ALA A 84 21.29 -1.69 -12.27
C ALA A 84 20.74 -3.10 -12.59
N LEU A 85 19.54 -3.44 -12.12
CA LEU A 85 18.89 -4.72 -12.43
C LEU A 85 18.49 -4.80 -13.91
N VAL A 86 17.97 -3.71 -14.48
CA VAL A 86 17.65 -3.62 -15.91
C VAL A 86 18.92 -3.69 -16.78
N ALA A 87 20.00 -3.04 -16.35
CA ALA A 87 21.30 -3.17 -17.00
C ALA A 87 21.85 -4.60 -16.93
N ARG A 88 21.60 -5.31 -15.82
CA ARG A 88 21.99 -6.72 -15.66
C ARG A 88 21.16 -7.66 -16.52
N THR A 89 19.85 -7.48 -16.64
CA THR A 89 19.02 -8.32 -17.52
C THR A 89 19.32 -8.11 -19.00
N SER A 90 19.76 -6.90 -19.39
CA SER A 90 20.24 -6.62 -20.75
C SER A 90 21.67 -7.10 -21.04
N THR A 91 22.46 -7.43 -20.02
CA THR A 91 23.85 -7.93 -20.16
C THR A 91 24.03 -9.40 -19.78
N THR A 92 23.04 -10.05 -19.16
CA THR A 92 23.01 -11.51 -19.07
C THR A 92 22.77 -12.07 -20.47
N PRO A 93 23.73 -12.79 -21.09
CA PRO A 93 23.42 -13.57 -22.27
C PRO A 93 22.26 -14.51 -21.92
N PRO A 94 21.30 -14.73 -22.83
CA PRO A 94 20.25 -15.70 -22.60
C PRO A 94 20.90 -17.03 -22.17
N PRO A 95 20.31 -17.77 -21.22
CA PRO A 95 20.86 -19.07 -20.84
C PRO A 95 21.10 -19.88 -22.11
N THR A 96 22.36 -20.16 -22.41
CA THR A 96 22.81 -20.89 -23.61
C THR A 96 22.47 -22.37 -23.55
N VAL A 97 21.60 -22.78 -22.63
CA VAL A 97 21.01 -24.11 -22.65
C VAL A 97 19.97 -24.08 -23.74
N SER A 98 20.38 -24.45 -24.95
CA SER A 98 19.43 -24.68 -26.03
C SER A 98 18.36 -25.66 -25.52
N GLU A 99 17.09 -25.40 -25.83
CA GLU A 99 15.97 -26.29 -25.56
C GLU A 99 16.30 -27.75 -25.93
N LYS A 100 17.07 -27.92 -27.01
CA LYS A 100 17.60 -29.20 -27.48
C LYS A 100 18.54 -29.90 -26.49
N GLN A 101 19.40 -29.15 -25.78
CA GLN A 101 20.28 -29.70 -24.74
C GLN A 101 19.48 -30.13 -23.51
N LEU A 102 18.52 -29.31 -23.07
CA LEU A 102 17.62 -29.67 -21.97
C LEU A 102 16.80 -30.92 -22.31
N MET A 103 16.22 -30.96 -23.51
CA MET A 103 15.48 -32.11 -24.00
C MET A 103 16.38 -33.36 -24.09
N SER A 104 17.62 -33.22 -24.58
CA SER A 104 18.58 -34.34 -24.62
C SER A 104 18.97 -34.85 -23.24
N ALA A 105 19.11 -33.96 -22.26
CA ALA A 105 19.42 -34.31 -20.88
C ALA A 105 18.22 -35.00 -20.21
N LEU A 106 17.00 -34.49 -20.41
CA LEU A 106 15.77 -35.11 -19.93
C LEU A 106 15.56 -36.50 -20.54
N VAL A 107 15.78 -36.65 -21.85
CA VAL A 107 15.74 -37.95 -22.54
C VAL A 107 16.80 -38.89 -21.97
N ALA A 108 18.03 -38.42 -21.75
CA ALA A 108 19.10 -39.24 -21.20
C ALA A 108 18.84 -39.68 -19.75
N ILE A 109 18.28 -38.80 -18.92
CA ILE A 109 17.93 -39.09 -17.51
C ILE A 109 16.75 -40.06 -17.47
N THR A 110 15.69 -39.81 -18.25
CA THR A 110 14.51 -40.68 -18.30
C THR A 110 14.82 -42.07 -18.86
N ASN A 111 15.70 -42.19 -19.86
CA ASN A 111 16.17 -43.50 -20.37
C ASN A 111 17.00 -44.30 -19.36
N ARG A 112 17.53 -43.65 -18.32
CA ARG A 112 18.32 -44.30 -17.26
C ARG A 112 17.50 -44.52 -15.99
N ALA A 113 16.27 -44.03 -15.93
CA ALA A 113 15.42 -44.14 -14.75
C ALA A 113 14.95 -45.58 -14.52
N PHE A 114 14.77 -46.35 -15.59
CA PHE A 114 14.35 -47.75 -15.53
C PHE A 114 15.23 -48.64 -16.41
N PRO A 115 15.44 -49.92 -16.02
CA PRO A 115 16.09 -50.90 -16.89
C PRO A 115 15.21 -51.31 -18.08
N ASP A 116 13.89 -51.15 -17.96
CA ASP A 116 12.93 -51.43 -19.02
C ASP A 116 12.64 -50.19 -19.87
N ASN A 117 12.67 -50.35 -21.20
CA ASN A 117 12.43 -49.28 -22.15
C ASN A 117 10.95 -48.87 -22.16
N ASP A 118 10.04 -49.83 -21.99
CA ASP A 118 8.61 -49.56 -22.00
C ASP A 118 8.20 -48.67 -20.81
N GLN A 119 8.82 -48.86 -19.64
CA GLN A 119 8.64 -47.99 -18.48
C GLN A 119 9.20 -46.58 -18.70
N CYS A 120 10.33 -46.44 -19.41
CA CYS A 120 10.89 -45.13 -19.78
C CYS A 120 9.97 -44.37 -20.76
N ILE A 121 9.36 -45.09 -21.70
CA ILE A 121 8.38 -44.54 -22.64
C ILE A 121 7.12 -44.08 -21.88
N GLN A 122 6.59 -44.94 -21.00
CA GLN A 122 5.43 -44.59 -20.15
C GLN A 122 5.70 -43.40 -19.24
N LEU A 123 6.90 -43.29 -18.65
CA LEU A 123 7.31 -42.13 -17.85
C LEU A 123 7.26 -40.83 -18.67
N ARG A 124 7.75 -40.85 -19.91
CA ARG A 124 7.71 -39.67 -20.79
C ARG A 124 6.28 -39.29 -21.15
N PHE A 125 5.46 -40.26 -21.54
CA PHE A 125 4.06 -40.02 -21.84
C PHE A 125 3.29 -39.46 -20.64
N LEU A 126 3.55 -39.97 -19.43
CA LEU A 126 2.95 -39.46 -18.21
C LEU A 126 3.35 -38.00 -17.97
N LEU A 127 4.64 -37.68 -18.04
CA LEU A 127 5.14 -36.32 -17.85
C LEU A 127 4.61 -35.35 -18.90
N GLU A 128 4.56 -35.76 -20.17
CA GLU A 128 4.00 -34.98 -21.26
C GLU A 128 2.51 -34.72 -21.05
N THR A 129 1.75 -35.75 -20.66
CA THR A 129 0.31 -35.62 -20.37
C THR A 129 0.06 -34.68 -19.20
N MET A 130 0.86 -34.75 -18.15
CA MET A 130 0.75 -33.84 -17.00
C MET A 130 1.12 -32.40 -17.34
N LEU A 131 2.16 -32.18 -18.16
CA LEU A 131 2.53 -30.86 -18.64
C LEU A 131 1.43 -30.25 -19.52
N ASN A 132 0.83 -31.07 -20.40
CA ASN A 132 -0.29 -30.65 -21.22
C ASN A 132 -1.53 -30.33 -20.37
N ALA A 133 -1.86 -31.17 -19.37
CA ALA A 133 -2.98 -30.92 -18.46
C ALA A 133 -2.80 -29.61 -17.66
N LEU A 134 -1.58 -29.33 -17.22
CA LEU A 134 -1.24 -28.07 -16.55
C LEU A 134 -1.49 -26.85 -17.46
N TRP A 135 -1.22 -26.99 -18.75
CA TRP A 135 -1.38 -25.91 -19.72
C TRP A 135 -2.81 -25.73 -20.20
N GLU A 136 -3.53 -26.82 -20.45
CA GLU A 136 -4.91 -26.81 -20.94
C GLU A 136 -5.92 -26.47 -19.84
N GLN A 137 -5.70 -26.97 -18.62
CA GLN A 137 -6.63 -26.84 -17.49
C GLN A 137 -5.89 -26.45 -16.20
N PRO A 138 -5.39 -25.20 -16.11
CA PRO A 138 -4.59 -24.75 -14.97
C PRO A 138 -5.33 -24.81 -13.62
N ALA A 139 -6.67 -24.76 -13.64
CA ALA A 139 -7.50 -24.86 -12.42
C ALA A 139 -7.62 -26.30 -11.89
N HIS A 140 -7.53 -27.31 -12.75
CA HIS A 140 -7.69 -28.73 -12.40
C HIS A 140 -6.71 -29.62 -13.19
N PRO A 141 -5.39 -29.50 -12.97
CA PRO A 141 -4.37 -30.16 -13.78
C PRO A 141 -4.08 -31.60 -13.32
N TYR A 142 -5.14 -32.37 -13.04
CA TYR A 142 -5.02 -33.74 -12.55
C TYR A 142 -5.12 -34.75 -13.69
N VAL A 143 -4.18 -35.69 -13.72
CA VAL A 143 -4.08 -36.74 -14.73
C VAL A 143 -4.31 -38.11 -14.07
N PRO A 144 -5.19 -38.96 -14.63
CA PRO A 144 -5.43 -40.30 -14.11
C PRO A 144 -4.23 -41.23 -14.36
N THR A 145 -3.84 -41.99 -13.35
CA THR A 145 -2.65 -42.88 -13.39
C THR A 145 -2.96 -44.35 -13.64
N GLN A 146 -4.24 -44.73 -13.74
CA GLN A 146 -4.69 -46.13 -13.84
C GLN A 146 -4.15 -46.90 -15.06
N ASN A 147 -3.76 -46.16 -16.11
CA ASN A 147 -3.26 -46.74 -17.37
C ASN A 147 -1.72 -46.84 -17.42
N TYR A 148 -1.02 -46.46 -16.36
CA TYR A 148 0.43 -46.45 -16.29
C TYR A 148 0.95 -47.55 -15.37
N ASP A 149 2.17 -48.02 -15.64
CA ASP A 149 2.85 -49.00 -14.81
C ASP A 149 2.99 -48.49 -13.36
N PRO A 150 2.63 -49.29 -12.34
CA PRO A 150 2.74 -48.90 -10.93
C PRO A 150 4.15 -48.44 -10.51
N ASP A 151 5.21 -48.99 -11.13
CA ASP A 151 6.59 -48.62 -10.83
C ASP A 151 6.90 -47.21 -11.33
N VAL A 152 6.35 -46.81 -12.48
CA VAL A 152 6.47 -45.46 -13.03
C VAL A 152 5.74 -44.47 -12.14
N VAL A 153 4.51 -44.79 -11.73
CA VAL A 153 3.70 -43.94 -10.83
C VAL A 153 4.39 -43.76 -9.48
N ARG A 154 4.95 -44.85 -8.93
CA ARG A 154 5.71 -44.81 -7.67
C ARG A 154 6.96 -43.95 -7.79
N TYR A 155 7.74 -44.10 -8.86
CA TYR A 155 8.94 -43.30 -9.09
C TYR A 155 8.64 -41.80 -9.11
N VAL A 156 7.57 -41.38 -9.80
CA VAL A 156 7.18 -39.97 -9.90
C VAL A 156 6.71 -39.43 -8.53
N LYS A 157 6.00 -40.24 -7.74
CA LYS A 157 5.62 -39.91 -6.35
C LYS A 157 6.86 -39.77 -5.45
N GLU A 158 7.79 -40.73 -5.50
CA GLU A 158 9.01 -40.73 -4.69
C GLU A 158 10.00 -39.62 -5.09
N ALA A 159 10.03 -39.26 -6.37
CA ALA A 159 10.82 -38.14 -6.88
C ALA A 159 10.30 -36.78 -6.37
N GLY A 160 9.11 -36.74 -5.76
CA GLY A 160 8.55 -35.52 -5.17
C GLY A 160 8.22 -34.45 -6.23
N ILE A 161 7.84 -34.87 -7.43
CA ILE A 161 7.50 -33.98 -8.54
C ILE A 161 5.99 -33.87 -8.79
N VAL A 162 5.18 -34.65 -8.07
CA VAL A 162 3.71 -34.69 -8.19
C VAL A 162 3.02 -34.68 -6.83
N ASP A 163 1.81 -34.10 -6.82
CA ASP A 163 0.87 -34.17 -5.71
C ASP A 163 -0.34 -35.05 -6.07
N PRO A 164 -0.81 -35.93 -5.17
CA PRO A 164 -2.06 -36.66 -5.35
C PRO A 164 -3.28 -35.75 -5.21
N HIS A 165 -4.37 -36.10 -5.88
CA HIS A 165 -5.67 -35.45 -5.68
C HIS A 165 -6.18 -35.72 -4.25
N PRO A 166 -6.77 -34.72 -3.56
CA PRO A 166 -7.24 -34.88 -2.18
C PRO A 166 -8.29 -35.98 -2.01
N ASP A 167 -9.15 -36.17 -3.02
CA ASP A 167 -10.25 -37.13 -2.98
C ASP A 167 -10.01 -38.39 -3.85
N ASP A 168 -8.97 -38.41 -4.68
CA ASP A 168 -8.71 -39.51 -5.63
C ASP A 168 -7.21 -39.85 -5.70
N ALA A 169 -6.84 -41.00 -5.12
CA ALA A 169 -5.46 -41.46 -5.07
C ALA A 169 -4.90 -41.88 -6.45
N GLU A 170 -5.78 -42.07 -7.44
CA GLU A 170 -5.44 -42.45 -8.82
C GLU A 170 -5.29 -41.24 -9.74
N CYS A 171 -5.34 -40.03 -9.20
CA CYS A 171 -5.12 -38.80 -9.94
C CYS A 171 -3.92 -38.03 -9.38
N LEU A 172 -3.00 -37.65 -10.25
CA LEU A 172 -1.79 -36.91 -9.89
C LEU A 172 -1.70 -35.61 -10.67
N ARG A 173 -1.17 -34.56 -10.05
CA ARG A 173 -0.80 -33.30 -10.72
C ARG A 173 0.68 -33.01 -10.53
N LEU A 174 1.31 -32.36 -11.51
CA LEU A 174 2.67 -31.85 -11.33
C LEU A 174 2.70 -30.73 -10.28
N ILE A 175 3.73 -30.75 -9.43
CA ILE A 175 4.00 -29.65 -8.52
C ILE A 175 4.46 -28.47 -9.38
N ALA A 176 3.80 -27.33 -9.25
CA ALA A 176 4.19 -26.12 -9.95
C ALA A 176 5.55 -25.64 -9.40
N PHE A 177 6.63 -25.92 -10.13
CA PHE A 177 7.98 -25.43 -9.81
C PHE A 177 8.18 -23.94 -10.13
N HIS A 178 7.15 -23.28 -10.64
CA HIS A 178 7.10 -21.87 -11.00
C HIS A 178 6.17 -21.19 -10.00
N GLU A 179 6.62 -20.06 -9.45
CA GLU A 179 5.85 -19.14 -8.60
C GLU A 179 4.42 -18.91 -9.09
N ALA A 180 3.56 -18.52 -8.13
CA ALA A 180 2.10 -18.43 -8.21
C ALA A 180 1.52 -18.29 -9.61
N LEU A 181 0.58 -19.19 -9.94
CA LEU A 181 -0.19 -19.21 -11.18
C LEU A 181 -0.41 -17.79 -11.70
N PRO A 182 -0.04 -17.50 -12.97
CA PRO A 182 -0.21 -16.17 -13.52
C PRO A 182 -1.66 -15.75 -13.32
N ASP A 183 -1.82 -14.57 -12.73
CA ASP A 183 -3.08 -13.89 -12.47
C ASP A 183 -4.07 -14.15 -13.63
N ALA A 184 -5.33 -14.45 -13.33
CA ALA A 184 -6.35 -14.75 -14.33
C ALA A 184 -6.55 -13.60 -15.34
N HIS A 185 -6.02 -12.41 -15.01
CA HIS A 185 -6.04 -11.20 -15.83
C HIS A 185 -4.73 -10.91 -16.59
N ALA A 186 -3.70 -11.76 -16.46
CA ALA A 186 -2.44 -11.58 -17.18
C ALA A 186 -2.63 -11.88 -18.68
N VAL A 187 -2.93 -10.82 -19.44
CA VAL A 187 -2.86 -10.85 -20.92
C VAL A 187 -1.41 -11.12 -21.32
N ARG A 188 -1.19 -12.24 -22.01
CA ARG A 188 0.15 -12.62 -22.50
C ARG A 188 0.65 -11.61 -23.54
N PRO A 189 1.95 -11.25 -23.52
CA PRO A 189 2.61 -10.70 -24.69
C PRO A 189 2.62 -11.78 -25.78
N ALA A 190 2.06 -11.46 -26.95
CA ALA A 190 2.07 -12.33 -28.12
C ALA A 190 3.49 -12.43 -28.70
N VAL A 191 4.35 -13.25 -28.08
CA VAL A 191 5.64 -13.63 -28.66
C VAL A 191 5.40 -14.85 -29.53
N TYR A 192 4.68 -14.68 -30.65
CA TYR A 192 4.72 -15.50 -31.88
C TYR A 192 3.68 -14.95 -32.87
N ARG A 193 4.04 -13.88 -33.56
CA ARG A 193 3.92 -13.73 -35.03
C ARG A 193 4.88 -12.65 -35.50
#